data_AF-A0A388Q182-F1
#
_entry.id   AF-A0A388Q182-F1
#
_cell.length_a   1.000
_cell.length_b   1.000
_cell.length_c   1.000
_cell.angle_alpha   90.00
_cell.angle_beta   90.00
_cell.angle_gamma   90.00
#
_symmetry.space_group_name_H-M   'P 1'
#
loop_
_entity.id
_entity.type
_entity.pdbx_description
1 polymer ?
#
loop_
_entity_poly.entity_id
_entity_poly.type
_entity_poly.pdbx_seq_one_letter_code
_entity_poly.pdbx_strand_id
1 'polypeptide(L)'
;MNNKEKEILLKKRYSAEKRFRFFGISSIILALLFLCILLINIFTNGLSAFSRTEILLKINFNEKKIGINPSSTDKEIKQANFDEILQEALLSLAPDVQELKQAELIDLVSIDATSEIKKFF
;
A
#
# COMPACT_ATOMS: atom_id res chain seq x y z
N MET A 1 -18.07 36.12 58.98
CA MET A 1 -17.38 35.03 58.26
C MET A 1 -15.97 34.91 58.81
N ASN A 2 -15.67 33.78 59.45
CA ASN A 2 -14.42 33.53 60.19
C ASN A 2 -13.26 33.27 59.21
N ASN A 3 -12.02 33.61 59.55
CA ASN A 3 -10.85 33.43 58.67
C ASN A 3 -10.67 31.96 58.23
N LYS A 4 -11.04 31.00 59.10
CA LYS A 4 -11.06 29.56 58.77
C LYS A 4 -12.00 29.21 57.60
N GLU A 5 -13.13 29.89 57.47
CA GLU A 5 -14.11 29.61 56.40
C GLU A 5 -13.59 30.11 55.04
N LYS A 6 -12.89 31.25 55.02
CA LYS A 6 -12.27 31.80 53.80
C LYS A 6 -11.17 30.88 53.26
N GLU A 7 -10.31 30.36 54.12
CA GLU A 7 -9.24 29.41 53.78
C GLU A 7 -9.79 28.14 53.10
N ILE A 8 -10.88 27.58 53.64
CA ILE A 8 -11.53 26.38 53.09
C ILE A 8 -12.10 26.64 51.68
N LEU A 9 -12.75 27.79 51.49
CA LEU A 9 -13.31 28.19 50.19
C LEU A 9 -12.20 28.42 49.14
N LEU A 10 -11.10 29.06 49.52
CA LEU A 10 -9.94 29.26 48.64
C LEU A 10 -9.33 27.92 48.21
N LYS A 11 -9.10 27.01 49.17
CA LYS A 11 -8.56 25.68 48.90
C LYS A 11 -9.44 24.86 47.96
N LYS A 12 -10.77 24.99 48.10
CA LYS A 12 -11.75 24.38 47.18
C LYS A 12 -11.58 24.90 45.75
N ARG A 13 -11.41 26.20 45.55
CA ARG A 13 -11.21 26.81 44.22
C ARG A 13 -9.89 26.38 43.57
N TYR A 14 -8.79 26.41 44.32
CA TYR A 14 -7.48 25.95 43.84
C TYR A 14 -7.49 24.47 43.41
N SER A 15 -8.26 23.62 44.10
CA SER A 15 -8.40 22.20 43.72
C SER A 15 -9.13 22.02 42.38
N ALA A 16 -10.14 22.85 42.11
CA ALA A 16 -10.88 22.83 40.85
C ALA A 16 -10.02 23.36 39.69
N GLU A 17 -9.25 24.43 39.92
CA GLU A 17 -8.31 25.01 38.96
C GLU A 17 -7.22 24.00 38.54
N LYS A 18 -6.66 23.27 39.51
CA LYS A 18 -5.64 22.25 39.24
C LYS A 18 -6.17 21.13 38.34
N ARG A 19 -7.40 20.69 38.55
CA ARG A 19 -8.06 19.65 37.72
C ARG A 19 -8.32 20.18 36.31
N PHE A 20 -8.86 21.39 36.19
CA PHE A 20 -9.12 22.01 34.88
C PHE A 20 -7.84 22.15 34.06
N ARG A 21 -6.77 22.66 34.68
CA ARG A 21 -5.46 22.78 34.02
C ARG A 21 -4.88 21.42 33.62
N PHE A 22 -5.03 20.40 34.47
CA PHE A 22 -4.59 19.04 34.15
C PHE A 22 -5.33 18.46 32.95
N PHE A 23 -6.65 18.56 32.90
CA PHE A 23 -7.43 18.07 31.76
C PHE A 23 -7.11 18.83 30.47
N GLY A 24 -6.92 20.16 30.54
CA GLY A 24 -6.52 20.97 29.39
C GLY A 24 -5.17 20.55 28.82
N ILE A 25 -4.14 20.44 29.66
CA ILE A 25 -2.80 19.99 29.25
C ILE A 25 -2.85 18.55 28.72
N SER A 26 -3.56 17.65 29.40
CA SER A 26 -3.68 16.24 28.98
C SER A 26 -4.35 16.11 27.62
N SER A 27 -5.36 16.93 27.32
CA SER A 27 -6.05 16.94 26.03
C SER A 27 -5.11 17.37 24.89
N ILE A 28 -4.31 18.42 25.12
CA ILE A 28 -3.32 18.89 24.14
C ILE A 28 -2.27 17.81 23.87
N ILE A 29 -1.75 17.17 24.93
CA ILE A 29 -0.79 16.07 24.80
C ILE A 29 -1.39 14.91 24.01
N LEU A 30 -2.64 14.54 24.30
CA LEU A 30 -3.33 13.45 23.61
C LEU A 30 -3.55 13.77 22.12
N ALA A 31 -3.92 15.01 21.79
CA ALA A 31 -4.06 15.46 20.41
C ALA A 31 -2.73 15.39 19.64
N LEU A 32 -1.63 15.85 20.26
CA LEU A 32 -0.30 15.76 19.68
C LEU A 32 0.17 14.30 19.51
N LEU A 33 -0.17 13.43 20.46
CA LEU A 33 0.14 12.01 20.38
C LEU A 33 -0.54 11.36 19.18
N PHE A 34 -1.85 11.59 18.99
CA PHE A 34 -2.57 11.07 17.82
C PHE A 34 -2.03 11.63 16.51
N LEU A 35 -1.67 12.91 16.46
CA LEU A 35 -1.04 13.51 15.29
C LEU A 35 0.29 12.80 14.94
N CYS A 36 1.16 12.57 15.92
CA CYS A 36 2.42 11.86 15.72
C CYS A 36 2.20 10.42 15.24
N ILE A 37 1.26 9.69 15.83
CA ILE A 37 0.92 8.31 15.40
C ILE A 37 0.45 8.31 13.94
N LEU A 38 -0.42 9.25 13.59
CA LEU A 38 -0.94 9.37 12.23
C LEU A 38 0.19 9.66 11.23
N LEU A 39 1.10 10.59 11.55
CA LEU A 39 2.25 10.88 10.69
C LEU A 39 3.16 9.66 10.54
N ILE A 40 3.49 8.94 11.62
CA ILE A 40 4.30 7.72 11.56
C ILE A 40 3.64 6.68 10.65
N ASN A 41 2.34 6.48 10.77
CA ASN A 41 1.60 5.56 9.89
C ASN A 41 1.66 5.98 8.43
N ILE A 42 1.52 7.28 8.12
CA ILE A 42 1.63 7.77 6.75
C ILE A 42 3.04 7.55 6.20
N PHE A 43 4.08 7.86 6.97
CA PHE A 43 5.46 7.71 6.49
C PHE A 43 5.84 6.23 6.30
N THR A 44 5.51 5.36 7.25
CA THR A 44 5.84 3.93 7.18
C THR A 44 5.11 3.24 6.04
N ASN A 45 3.78 3.43 5.93
CA ASN A 45 3.00 2.82 4.85
C ASN A 45 3.28 3.48 3.49
N GLY A 46 3.52 4.79 3.48
CA GLY A 46 3.82 5.55 2.27
C GLY A 46 5.15 5.15 1.64
N LEU A 47 6.20 4.93 2.45
CA LEU A 47 7.50 4.46 1.95
C LEU A 47 7.40 3.07 1.31
N SER A 48 6.55 2.19 1.86
CA SER A 48 6.33 0.86 1.28
C SER A 48 5.71 0.92 -0.12
N ALA A 49 4.90 1.94 -0.43
CA ALA A 49 4.25 2.07 -1.74
C ALA A 49 5.24 2.34 -2.88
N PHE A 50 6.44 2.81 -2.58
CA PHE A 50 7.50 3.03 -3.57
C PHE A 50 8.41 1.81 -3.76
N SER A 51 8.31 0.80 -2.89
CA SER A 51 9.10 -0.43 -3.01
C SER A 51 8.33 -1.43 -3.85
N ARG A 52 8.79 -1.69 -5.08
CA ARG A 52 8.22 -2.71 -5.97
C ARG A 52 9.18 -3.91 -6.06
N THR A 53 8.65 -5.12 -5.86
CA THR A 53 9.40 -6.34 -6.11
C THR A 53 9.21 -6.75 -7.57
N GLU A 54 10.31 -6.87 -8.29
CA GLU A 54 10.31 -7.27 -9.70
C GLU A 54 11.08 -8.57 -9.89
N ILE A 55 10.62 -9.40 -10.82
CA ILE A 55 11.28 -10.64 -11.22
C ILE A 55 11.70 -10.53 -12.68
N LEU A 56 12.91 -11.02 -12.98
CA LEU A 56 13.37 -11.11 -14.36
C LEU A 56 12.71 -12.32 -15.03
N LEU A 57 11.86 -12.06 -16.01
CA LEU A 57 11.14 -13.08 -16.76
C LEU A 57 11.60 -13.09 -18.22
N LYS A 58 11.95 -14.27 -18.74
CA LYS A 58 12.26 -14.43 -20.16
C LYS A 58 10.98 -14.67 -20.94
N ILE A 59 10.57 -13.69 -21.74
CA ILE A 59 9.35 -13.76 -22.54
C ILE A 59 9.72 -13.97 -24.00
N ASN A 60 9.07 -14.94 -24.64
CA ASN A 60 9.20 -15.18 -26.08
C ASN A 60 8.04 -14.49 -26.81
N PHE A 61 8.33 -13.41 -27.53
CA PHE A 61 7.35 -12.68 -28.32
C PHE A 61 7.09 -13.38 -29.66
N ASN A 62 6.32 -14.47 -29.61
CA ASN A 62 5.95 -15.19 -30.80
C ASN A 62 4.79 -14.49 -31.53
N GLU A 63 5.11 -13.84 -32.66
CA GLU A 63 4.18 -13.13 -33.54
C GLU A 63 2.93 -13.94 -33.91
N LYS A 64 3.08 -15.26 -34.10
CA LYS A 64 1.94 -16.14 -34.45
C LYS A 64 0.97 -16.35 -33.30
N LYS A 65 1.46 -16.35 -32.06
CA LYS A 65 0.61 -16.52 -30.86
C LYS A 65 -0.09 -15.21 -30.52
N ILE A 66 0.63 -14.09 -30.62
CA ILE A 66 0.09 -12.76 -30.27
C ILE A 66 -0.83 -12.22 -31.39
N GLY A 67 -0.69 -12.72 -32.62
CA GLY A 67 -1.51 -12.31 -33.77
C GLY A 67 -1.13 -10.95 -34.33
N ILE A 68 0.08 -10.47 -34.05
CA ILE A 68 0.63 -9.18 -34.47
C ILE A 68 1.99 -9.38 -35.14
N ASN A 69 2.37 -8.42 -35.97
CA ASN A 69 3.66 -8.40 -36.65
C ASN A 69 4.49 -7.17 -36.23
N PRO A 70 5.79 -7.10 -36.55
CA PRO A 70 6.64 -5.97 -36.20
C PRO A 70 6.25 -4.64 -36.88
N SER A 71 5.35 -4.69 -37.87
CA SER A 71 4.80 -3.52 -38.58
C SER A 71 3.38 -3.15 -38.09
N SER A 72 2.88 -3.81 -37.03
CA SER A 72 1.57 -3.55 -36.47
C SER A 72 1.49 -2.16 -35.84
N THR A 73 0.32 -1.54 -35.94
CA THR A 73 0.12 -0.20 -35.37
C THR A 73 0.03 -0.28 -33.84
N ASP A 74 0.38 0.79 -33.12
CA ASP A 74 0.24 0.88 -31.64
C ASP A 74 -1.16 0.48 -31.13
N LYS A 75 -2.21 0.76 -31.92
CA LYS A 75 -3.59 0.32 -31.62
C LYS A 75 -3.76 -1.19 -31.65
N GLU A 76 -3.12 -1.88 -32.59
CA GLU A 76 -3.19 -3.33 -32.76
C GLU A 76 -2.41 -4.03 -31.64
N ILE A 77 -1.22 -3.53 -31.28
CA ILE A 77 -0.41 -4.05 -30.17
C ILE A 77 -1.18 -3.94 -28.84
N LYS A 78 -1.87 -2.82 -28.61
CA LYS A 78 -2.70 -2.63 -27.41
C LYS A 78 -3.89 -3.59 -27.34
N GLN A 79 -4.49 -3.92 -28.48
CA GLN A 79 -5.63 -4.84 -28.58
C GLN A 79 -5.23 -6.31 -28.57
N ALA A 80 -3.99 -6.62 -28.91
CA ALA A 80 -3.49 -7.98 -28.92
C ALA A 80 -3.48 -8.63 -27.54
N ASN A 81 -3.64 -9.95 -27.54
CA ASN A 81 -3.66 -10.77 -26.34
C ASN A 81 -2.24 -11.23 -25.99
N PHE A 82 -1.70 -10.69 -24.91
CA PHE A 82 -0.37 -11.05 -24.38
C PHE A 82 -0.47 -11.98 -23.16
N ASP A 83 -1.68 -12.38 -22.75
CA ASP A 83 -1.89 -13.20 -21.55
C ASP A 83 -1.29 -14.60 -21.74
N GLU A 84 -1.42 -15.17 -22.94
CA GLU A 84 -0.93 -16.53 -23.23
C GLU A 84 0.59 -16.63 -23.16
N ILE A 85 1.32 -15.64 -23.69
CA ILE A 85 2.79 -15.60 -23.63
C ILE A 85 3.31 -15.31 -22.21
N LEU A 86 2.56 -14.54 -21.43
CA LEU A 86 2.88 -14.28 -20.02
C LEU A 86 2.71 -15.55 -19.19
N GLN A 87 1.59 -16.25 -19.35
CA GLN A 87 1.35 -17.52 -18.66
C GLN A 87 2.40 -18.57 -19.01
N GLU A 88 2.75 -18.71 -20.30
CA GLU A 88 3.81 -19.62 -20.75
C GLU A 88 5.17 -19.28 -20.11
N ALA A 89 5.52 -18.00 -20.04
CA ALA A 89 6.76 -17.55 -19.42
C ALA A 89 6.77 -17.85 -17.90
N LEU A 90 5.65 -17.65 -17.19
CA LEU A 90 5.54 -17.96 -15.76
C LEU A 90 5.65 -19.45 -15.48
N LEU A 91 4.94 -20.27 -16.28
CA LEU A 91 5.01 -21.73 -16.17
C LEU A 91 6.41 -22.27 -16.49
N SER A 92 7.15 -21.60 -17.39
CA SER A 92 8.55 -21.96 -17.68
C SER A 92 9.48 -21.78 -16.48
N LEU A 93 9.13 -20.92 -15.53
CA LEU A 93 9.91 -20.66 -14.32
C LEU A 93 9.73 -21.76 -13.26
N ALA A 94 8.61 -22.48 -13.32
CA ALA A 94 8.23 -23.47 -12.33
C ALA A 94 7.69 -24.76 -12.98
N PRO A 95 8.53 -25.50 -13.74
CA PRO A 95 8.09 -26.64 -14.55
C PRO A 95 7.58 -27.85 -13.74
N ASP A 96 7.86 -27.91 -12.43
CA ASP A 96 7.49 -29.01 -11.54
C ASP A 96 6.24 -28.71 -10.67
N VAL A 97 5.51 -27.64 -11.00
CA VAL A 97 4.33 -27.25 -10.22
C VAL A 97 3.09 -28.00 -10.68
N GLN A 98 2.43 -28.67 -9.72
CA GLN A 98 1.16 -29.36 -9.90
C GLN A 98 0.14 -28.45 -10.60
N GLU A 99 -0.64 -28.99 -11.54
CA GLU A 99 -1.65 -28.23 -12.30
C GLU A 99 -2.58 -27.40 -11.42
N LEU A 100 -2.96 -27.93 -10.25
CA LEU A 100 -3.81 -27.25 -9.27
C LEU A 100 -3.21 -25.94 -8.71
N LYS A 101 -1.88 -25.80 -8.74
CA LYS A 101 -1.14 -24.61 -8.26
C LYS A 101 -0.70 -23.67 -9.38
N GLN A 102 -0.91 -24.05 -10.65
CA GLN A 102 -0.59 -23.20 -11.79
C GLN A 102 -1.47 -21.94 -11.84
N ALA A 103 -2.74 -22.06 -11.45
CA ALA A 103 -3.63 -20.90 -11.33
C ALA A 103 -3.15 -19.91 -10.26
N GLU A 104 -2.65 -20.42 -9.13
CA GLU A 104 -2.11 -19.60 -8.04
C GLU A 104 -0.83 -18.88 -8.49
N LEU A 105 0.05 -19.54 -9.25
CA LEU A 105 1.24 -18.92 -9.85
C LEU A 105 0.90 -17.75 -10.78
N ILE A 106 -0.15 -17.87 -11.59
CA ILE A 106 -0.59 -16.80 -12.49
C ILE A 106 -1.14 -15.62 -11.68
N ASP A 107 -1.86 -15.90 -10.58
CA ASP A 107 -2.43 -14.88 -9.69
C ASP A 107 -1.38 -14.14 -8.85
N LEU A 108 -0.17 -14.69 -8.70
CA LEU A 108 0.94 -14.02 -7.99
C LEU A 108 1.47 -12.78 -8.72
N VAL A 109 1.22 -12.68 -10.02
CA VAL A 109 1.74 -11.58 -10.83
C VAL A 109 0.78 -10.39 -10.76
N SER A 110 1.31 -9.17 -10.78
CA SER A 110 0.48 -7.98 -10.76
C SER A 110 -0.52 -7.98 -11.92
N ILE A 111 -1.75 -7.53 -11.66
CA ILE A 111 -2.83 -7.39 -12.65
C ILE A 111 -2.38 -6.59 -13.88
N ASP A 112 -1.47 -5.63 -13.71
CA ASP A 112 -0.95 -4.78 -14.79
C ASP A 112 0.19 -5.42 -15.61
N ALA A 113 0.65 -6.64 -15.29
CA ALA A 113 1.81 -7.24 -15.93
C ALA A 113 1.64 -7.43 -17.44
N THR A 114 0.46 -7.84 -17.90
CA THR A 114 0.17 -7.93 -19.35
C THR A 114 0.34 -6.57 -20.03
N SER A 115 -0.13 -5.50 -19.39
CA SER A 115 0.01 -4.13 -19.91
C SER A 115 1.44 -3.62 -19.86
N GLU A 116 2.23 -4.06 -18.90
CA GLU A 116 3.66 -3.73 -18.77
C GLU A 116 4.48 -4.39 -19.87
N ILE A 117 4.24 -5.68 -20.15
CA ILE A 117 4.94 -6.44 -21.20
C ILE A 117 4.66 -5.85 -22.59
N LYS A 118 3.44 -5.37 -22.84
CA LYS A 118 3.07 -4.66 -24.08
C LYS A 118 3.93 -3.43 -24.37
N LYS A 119 4.55 -2.82 -23.35
CA LYS A 119 5.45 -1.66 -23.53
C LYS A 119 6.85 -2.05 -24.00
N PHE A 120 7.21 -3.33 -23.88
CA PHE A 120 8.53 -3.85 -24.26
C PHE A 120 8.55 -4.51 -25.65
N PHE A 121 7.37 -4.70 -26.27
CA PHE A 121 7.24 -5.11 -27.67
C PHE A 121 7.31 -3.88 -28.58
#